data_AF-A0A5E4C5Z2-F1
#
_entry.id   AF-A0A5E4C5Z2-F1
#
_cell.length_a   1.000
_cell.length_b   1.000
_cell.length_c   1.000
_cell.angle_alpha   90.00
_cell.angle_beta   90.00
_cell.angle_gamma   90.00
#
_symmetry.space_group_name_H-M   'P 1'
#
loop_
_entity.id
_entity.type
_entity.pdbx_description
1 polymer ?
#
loop_
_entity_poly.entity_id
_entity_poly.type
_entity_poly.pdbx_seq_one_letter_code
_entity_poly.pdbx_strand_id
1 'polypeptide(L)'
;MSDLEAHLKDKYSGVVLIKAQILELVFPVAAAQKITLNAHSSLKSIFSSLPNIIYTGCAKCGLELETDENKIYRQCLSCLPFARKKTHYRPALMTVADGTHNICIHVGSELIEKILLNISPDCLNRIVVPSSEITYGMVAADLLLSLLTDSTEPCVLKIQSLFVLDENSYPLQQDFSLLDFCPDQCKAWSPSLRPHEEVVDIPKKKY
;
A
#
# COMPACT_ATOMS: atom_id res chain seq x y z
N MET A 1 17.29 -15.27 8.23
CA MET A 1 16.61 -14.58 7.12
C MET A 1 16.75 -15.49 5.93
N SER A 2 15.65 -15.81 5.25
CA SER A 2 15.69 -16.69 4.09
C SER A 2 15.79 -15.84 2.83
N ASP A 3 16.69 -16.22 1.94
CA ASP A 3 16.76 -15.71 0.57
C ASP A 3 15.46 -16.10 -0.17
N LEU A 4 14.89 -15.17 -0.94
CA LEU A 4 13.67 -15.41 -1.69
C LEU A 4 13.86 -16.57 -2.67
N GLU A 5 15.02 -16.69 -3.31
CA GLU A 5 15.32 -17.78 -4.25
C GLU A 5 15.27 -19.16 -3.57
N ALA A 6 15.85 -19.27 -2.38
CA ALA A 6 15.82 -20.52 -1.60
C ALA A 6 14.38 -20.88 -1.21
N HIS A 7 13.60 -19.91 -0.75
CA HIS A 7 12.20 -20.13 -0.37
C HIS A 7 11.33 -20.59 -1.55
N LEU A 8 11.55 -20.02 -2.74
CA LEU A 8 10.85 -20.42 -3.97
C LEU A 8 11.24 -21.83 -4.40
N LYS A 9 12.51 -22.23 -4.24
CA LYS A 9 12.98 -23.59 -4.56
C LYS A 9 12.43 -24.62 -3.59
N ASP A 10 12.40 -24.31 -2.30
CA ASP A 10 11.92 -25.20 -1.25
C ASP A 10 10.40 -25.40 -1.29
N LYS A 11 9.66 -24.48 -1.96
CA LYS A 11 8.19 -24.51 -2.10
C LYS A 11 7.50 -24.68 -0.74
N TYR A 12 8.10 -24.10 0.29
CA TYR A 12 7.63 -24.25 1.66
C TYR A 12 6.39 -23.38 1.91
N SER A 13 5.32 -24.00 2.40
CA SER A 13 4.13 -23.30 2.86
C SER A 13 4.27 -22.97 4.35
N GLY A 14 4.21 -21.68 4.70
CA GLY A 14 4.36 -21.26 6.08
C GLY A 14 4.72 -19.79 6.20
N VAL A 15 5.16 -19.39 7.39
CA VAL A 15 5.60 -18.02 7.67
C VAL A 15 7.10 -17.91 7.42
N VAL A 16 7.50 -16.94 6.60
CA VAL A 16 8.91 -16.68 6.29
C VAL A 16 9.20 -15.18 6.37
N LEU A 17 10.45 -14.86 6.70
CA LEU A 17 11.00 -13.50 6.65
C LEU A 17 11.89 -13.40 5.42
N ILE A 18 11.52 -12.53 4.49
CA ILE A 18 12.29 -12.25 3.28
C ILE A 18 12.81 -10.81 3.31
N LYS A 19 13.93 -10.58 2.63
CA LYS A 19 14.47 -9.25 2.41
C LYS A 19 14.31 -8.93 0.93
N ALA A 20 13.52 -7.92 0.58
CA ALA A 20 13.22 -7.61 -0.82
C ALA A 20 12.96 -6.10 -1.02
N GLN A 21 13.25 -5.61 -2.21
CA GLN A 21 12.92 -4.26 -2.65
C GLN A 21 11.47 -4.23 -3.12
N ILE A 22 10.73 -3.19 -2.74
CA ILE A 22 9.36 -2.99 -3.21
C ILE A 22 9.43 -2.23 -4.54
N LEU A 23 8.86 -2.82 -5.58
CA LEU A 23 8.89 -2.25 -6.93
C LEU A 23 7.57 -1.56 -7.29
N GLU A 24 6.46 -2.14 -6.87
CA GLU A 24 5.14 -1.73 -7.32
C GLU A 24 4.06 -2.05 -6.28
N LEU A 25 3.05 -1.17 -6.20
CA LEU A 25 1.81 -1.38 -5.49
C LEU A 25 0.62 -1.23 -6.45
N VAL A 26 -0.21 -2.26 -6.53
CA VAL A 26 -1.41 -2.29 -7.38
C VAL A 26 -2.66 -2.39 -6.51
N PHE A 27 -3.51 -1.37 -6.58
CA PHE A 27 -4.80 -1.35 -5.89
C PHE A 27 -5.92 -1.72 -6.87
N PRO A 28 -6.63 -2.84 -6.66
CA PRO A 28 -7.83 -3.15 -7.43
C PRO A 28 -8.95 -2.17 -7.02
N VAL A 29 -9.52 -1.48 -8.01
CA VAL A 29 -10.63 -0.55 -7.84
C VAL A 29 -11.89 -1.16 -8.46
N ALA A 30 -13.06 -0.61 -8.12
CA ALA A 30 -14.32 -0.98 -8.74
C ALA A 30 -14.25 -0.95 -10.29
N ALA A 31 -15.08 -1.76 -10.94
CA ALA A 31 -15.18 -1.88 -12.40
C ALA A 31 -13.89 -2.35 -13.13
N ALA A 32 -13.13 -3.26 -12.52
CA ALA A 32 -11.92 -3.88 -13.08
C ALA A 32 -10.76 -2.91 -13.40
N GLN A 33 -10.87 -1.66 -12.95
CA GLN A 33 -9.78 -0.69 -13.01
C GLN A 33 -8.76 -0.99 -11.91
N LYS A 34 -7.49 -0.69 -12.18
CA LYS A 34 -6.39 -0.87 -11.22
C LYS A 34 -5.57 0.40 -11.14
N ILE A 35 -5.21 0.81 -9.94
CA ILE A 35 -4.26 1.90 -9.72
C ILE A 35 -2.90 1.28 -9.46
N THR A 36 -1.97 1.53 -10.36
CA THR A 36 -0.59 1.06 -10.25
C THR A 36 0.30 2.21 -9.82
N LEU A 37 0.99 2.04 -8.70
CA LEU A 37 2.00 2.95 -8.18
C LEU A 37 3.37 2.27 -8.27
N ASN A 38 4.33 2.94 -8.89
CA ASN A 38 5.71 2.45 -9.04
C ASN A 38 6.70 3.63 -8.99
N ALA A 39 8.00 3.36 -9.16
CA ALA A 39 9.06 4.37 -9.13
C ALA A 39 8.91 5.51 -10.16
N HIS A 40 8.10 5.32 -11.22
CA HIS A 40 7.83 6.33 -12.25
C HIS A 40 6.61 7.19 -11.94
N SER A 41 5.86 6.85 -10.89
CA SER A 41 4.69 7.60 -10.48
C SER A 41 5.09 8.92 -9.85
N SER A 42 4.54 10.03 -10.34
CA SER A 42 4.77 11.34 -9.73
C SER A 42 4.04 11.46 -8.39
N LEU A 43 4.56 12.29 -7.47
CA LEU A 43 3.88 12.60 -6.21
C LEU A 43 2.44 13.09 -6.43
N LYS A 44 2.24 13.93 -7.46
CA LYS A 44 0.93 14.46 -7.84
C LYS A 44 -0.05 13.36 -8.27
N SER A 45 0.40 12.39 -9.07
CA SER A 45 -0.46 11.27 -9.49
C SER A 45 -0.79 10.34 -8.33
N ILE A 46 0.16 10.09 -7.43
CA ILE A 46 -0.07 9.31 -6.21
C ILE A 46 -1.12 10.00 -5.34
N PHE A 47 -0.93 11.29 -5.06
CA PHE A 47 -1.85 12.08 -4.24
C PHE A 47 -3.27 12.11 -4.84
N SER A 48 -3.41 12.36 -6.15
CA SER A 48 -4.72 12.32 -6.83
C SER A 48 -5.39 10.95 -6.80
N SER A 49 -4.62 9.87 -6.59
CA SER A 49 -5.15 8.50 -6.51
C SER A 49 -5.60 8.12 -5.10
N LEU A 50 -5.20 8.86 -4.06
CA LEU A 50 -5.55 8.58 -2.66
C LEU A 50 -7.07 8.40 -2.41
N PRO A 51 -7.96 9.23 -2.99
CA PRO A 51 -9.40 9.04 -2.80
C PRO A 51 -9.94 7.73 -3.37
N ASN A 52 -9.26 7.15 -4.37
CA ASN A 52 -9.69 5.92 -5.03
C ASN A 52 -9.14 4.65 -4.34
N ILE A 53 -8.08 4.79 -3.53
CA ILE A 53 -7.52 3.68 -2.74
C ILE A 53 -8.14 3.59 -1.34
N ILE A 54 -9.21 4.34 -1.05
CA ILE A 54 -9.99 4.21 0.17
C ILE A 54 -11.41 3.76 -0.15
N TYR A 55 -12.06 3.11 0.81
CA TYR A 55 -13.45 2.71 0.70
C TYR A 55 -14.13 2.74 2.08
N THR A 56 -15.46 2.87 2.09
CA THR A 56 -16.23 2.76 3.33
C THR A 56 -16.69 1.33 3.52
N GLY A 57 -16.32 0.73 4.65
CA GLY A 57 -16.64 -0.64 4.98
C GLY A 57 -17.25 -0.80 6.37
N CYS A 58 -17.66 -2.03 6.68
CA CYS A 58 -18.04 -2.41 8.03
C CYS A 58 -16.84 -2.22 8.98
N ALA A 59 -17.06 -1.59 10.14
CA ALA A 59 -15.98 -1.41 11.11
C ALA A 59 -15.60 -2.69 11.87
N LYS A 60 -16.33 -3.81 11.68
CA LYS A 60 -16.04 -5.11 12.31
C LYS A 60 -15.32 -6.08 11.37
N CYS A 61 -15.84 -6.30 10.16
CA CYS A 61 -15.27 -7.25 9.21
C CYS A 61 -14.55 -6.61 8.02
N GLY A 62 -14.58 -5.28 7.88
CA GLY A 62 -13.95 -4.60 6.75
C GLY A 62 -14.65 -4.76 5.40
N LEU A 63 -15.80 -5.46 5.33
CA LEU A 63 -16.56 -5.62 4.09
C LEU A 63 -16.99 -4.25 3.53
N GLU A 64 -16.68 -4.00 2.27
CA GLU A 64 -17.10 -2.78 1.56
C GLU A 64 -18.62 -2.66 1.55
N LEU A 65 -19.14 -1.52 2.00
CA LEU A 65 -20.58 -1.30 2.13
C LEU A 65 -21.10 -0.63 0.87
N GLU A 66 -22.09 -1.25 0.24
CA GLU A 66 -22.84 -0.65 -0.84
C GLU A 66 -23.75 0.47 -0.32
N THR A 67 -24.01 1.44 -1.17
CA THR A 67 -25.04 2.46 -0.92
C THR A 67 -26.34 2.10 -1.61
N ASP A 68 -27.47 2.41 -0.97
CA ASP A 68 -28.79 2.34 -1.60
C ASP A 68 -29.05 3.53 -2.55
N GLU A 69 -30.26 3.57 -3.10
CA GLU A 69 -30.72 4.62 -4.03
C GLU A 69 -30.62 6.03 -3.44
N ASN A 70 -30.70 6.16 -2.11
CA ASN A 70 -30.60 7.42 -1.38
C ASN A 70 -29.16 7.76 -0.96
N LYS A 71 -28.16 7.00 -1.44
CA LYS A 71 -26.75 7.09 -1.05
C LYS A 71 -26.50 6.79 0.44
N ILE A 72 -27.38 6.02 1.07
CA ILE A 72 -27.22 5.56 2.45
C ILE A 72 -26.53 4.21 2.42
N TYR A 73 -25.48 4.05 3.24
CA TYR A 73 -24.78 2.77 3.35
C TYR A 73 -25.69 1.69 3.90
N ARG A 74 -25.74 0.56 3.21
CA ARG A 74 -26.40 -0.65 3.68
C ARG A 74 -25.69 -1.21 4.91
N GLN A 75 -26.43 -1.92 5.75
CA GLN A 75 -25.86 -2.59 6.91
C GLN A 75 -25.08 -3.84 6.47
N CYS A 76 -23.98 -4.14 7.16
CA CYS A 76 -23.30 -5.41 6.99
C CYS A 76 -24.16 -6.53 7.60
N LEU A 77 -24.83 -7.31 6.75
CA LEU A 77 -25.71 -8.40 7.18
C LEU A 77 -24.97 -9.45 8.01
N SER A 78 -23.71 -9.74 7.66
CA SER A 78 -22.86 -10.71 8.37
C SER A 78 -22.45 -10.25 9.78
N CYS A 79 -22.54 -8.95 10.09
CA CYS A 79 -22.06 -8.39 11.35
C CYS A 79 -23.17 -7.84 12.26
N LEU A 80 -24.45 -8.04 11.91
CA LEU A 80 -25.56 -7.57 12.74
C LEU A 80 -25.42 -8.03 14.21
N PRO A 81 -25.79 -7.18 15.19
CA PRO A 81 -26.40 -5.84 15.04
C PRO A 81 -25.37 -4.70 14.88
N PHE A 82 -24.09 -5.00 14.60
CA PHE A 82 -23.05 -3.98 14.48
C PHE A 82 -23.20 -3.17 13.17
N ALA A 83 -23.66 -1.92 13.30
CA ALA A 83 -23.94 -1.03 12.18
C ALA A 83 -22.91 0.09 11.99
N ARG A 84 -21.77 0.07 12.72
CA ARG A 84 -20.76 1.12 12.56
C ARG A 84 -19.99 0.92 11.25
N LYS A 85 -19.82 2.01 10.53
CA LYS A 85 -18.97 2.11 9.34
C LYS A 85 -17.62 2.74 9.70
N LYS A 86 -16.58 2.37 8.97
CA LYS A 86 -15.23 2.94 9.05
C LYS A 86 -14.68 3.06 7.62
N THR A 87 -13.90 4.09 7.36
CA THR A 87 -13.14 4.17 6.11
C THR A 87 -11.88 3.31 6.24
N HIS A 88 -11.58 2.52 5.21
CA HIS A 88 -10.43 1.63 5.16
C HIS A 88 -9.62 1.91 3.89
N TYR A 89 -8.32 1.64 3.91
CA TYR A 89 -7.54 1.54 2.68
C TYR A 89 -7.92 0.28 1.92
N ARG A 90 -7.93 0.33 0.59
CA ARG A 90 -8.10 -0.85 -0.26
C ARG A 90 -6.90 -1.79 -0.08
N PRO A 91 -7.12 -3.11 0.01
CA PRO A 91 -6.04 -4.08 -0.09
C PRO A 91 -5.25 -3.87 -1.39
N ALA A 92 -3.96 -4.18 -1.39
CA ALA A 92 -3.09 -4.04 -2.55
C ALA A 92 -2.39 -5.34 -2.90
N LEU A 93 -1.91 -5.41 -4.14
CA LEU A 93 -0.92 -6.38 -4.56
C LEU A 93 0.44 -5.66 -4.62
N MET A 94 1.39 -6.12 -3.81
CA MET A 94 2.74 -5.56 -3.73
C MET A 94 3.70 -6.46 -4.50
N THR A 95 4.36 -5.91 -5.51
CA THR A 95 5.42 -6.61 -6.22
C THR A 95 6.76 -6.31 -5.56
N VAL A 96 7.46 -7.37 -5.16
CA VAL A 96 8.78 -7.26 -4.52
C VAL A 96 9.82 -8.07 -5.27
N ALA A 97 11.06 -7.60 -5.21
CA ALA A 97 12.19 -8.18 -5.90
C ALA A 97 13.40 -8.38 -4.97
N ASP A 98 14.06 -9.53 -5.11
CA ASP A 98 15.36 -9.81 -4.47
C ASP A 98 16.51 -9.77 -5.50
N GLY A 99 16.35 -8.91 -6.53
CA GLY A 99 17.27 -8.77 -7.66
C GLY A 99 17.04 -9.77 -8.80
N THR A 100 16.97 -11.07 -8.50
CA THR A 100 16.81 -12.14 -9.53
C THR A 100 15.37 -12.60 -9.72
N HIS A 101 14.55 -12.55 -8.67
CA HIS A 101 13.18 -13.05 -8.67
C HIS A 101 12.21 -11.97 -8.19
N ASN A 102 11.04 -11.94 -8.82
CA ASN A 102 9.93 -11.06 -8.43
C ASN A 102 8.75 -11.91 -7.98
N ILE A 103 8.13 -11.53 -6.87
CA ILE A 103 6.87 -12.13 -6.39
C ILE A 103 5.82 -11.07 -6.12
N CYS A 104 4.55 -11.46 -6.24
CA CYS A 104 3.41 -10.63 -5.89
C CYS A 104 2.88 -11.05 -4.51
N ILE A 105 2.73 -10.09 -3.60
CA ILE A 105 2.28 -10.31 -2.22
C ILE A 105 0.96 -9.57 -2.01
N HIS A 106 -0.06 -10.28 -1.51
CA HIS A 106 -1.30 -9.68 -1.07
C HIS A 106 -1.10 -8.90 0.22
N VAL A 107 -1.47 -7.62 0.22
CA VAL A 107 -1.36 -6.72 1.36
C VAL A 107 -2.76 -6.33 1.82
N GLY A 108 -3.12 -6.72 3.04
CA GLY A 108 -4.40 -6.38 3.64
C GLY A 108 -4.51 -4.89 3.99
N SER A 109 -5.75 -4.39 4.10
CA SER A 109 -6.06 -2.98 4.41
C SER A 109 -5.35 -2.44 5.65
N GLU A 110 -5.30 -3.22 6.73
CA GLU A 110 -4.63 -2.83 7.98
C GLU A 110 -3.11 -2.70 7.79
N LEU A 111 -2.52 -3.53 6.93
CA LEU A 111 -1.09 -3.46 6.63
C LEU A 111 -0.75 -2.28 5.73
N ILE A 112 -1.66 -1.87 4.83
CA ILE A 112 -1.52 -0.61 4.09
C ILE A 112 -1.53 0.58 5.07
N GLU A 113 -2.47 0.60 6.01
CA GLU A 113 -2.51 1.63 7.06
C GLU A 113 -1.19 1.65 7.86
N LYS A 114 -0.62 0.47 8.20
CA LYS A 114 0.66 0.35 8.88
C LYS A 114 1.85 0.84 8.05
N ILE A 115 1.90 0.52 6.75
CA ILE A 115 2.91 1.03 5.80
C ILE A 115 2.85 2.57 5.75
N LEU A 116 1.65 3.13 5.82
CA LEU A 116 1.40 4.58 5.90
C LEU A 116 1.55 5.13 7.32
N LEU A 117 2.37 4.51 8.16
CA LEU A 117 2.66 4.94 9.54
C LEU A 117 1.41 5.11 10.43
N ASN A 118 0.39 4.28 10.22
CA ASN A 118 -0.90 4.31 10.91
C ASN A 118 -1.70 5.61 10.70
N ILE A 119 -1.50 6.29 9.57
CA ILE A 119 -2.36 7.40 9.15
C ILE A 119 -3.73 6.83 8.83
N SER A 120 -4.76 7.21 9.60
CA SER A 120 -6.13 6.80 9.31
C SER A 120 -6.62 7.41 7.99
N PRO A 121 -7.35 6.66 7.14
CA PRO A 121 -7.89 7.17 5.88
C PRO A 121 -8.91 8.31 6.10
N ASP A 122 -9.58 8.37 7.25
CA ASP A 122 -10.50 9.46 7.62
C ASP A 122 -9.77 10.80 7.86
N CYS A 123 -8.45 10.76 8.06
CA CYS A 123 -7.62 11.92 8.34
C CYS A 123 -6.92 12.49 7.11
N LEU A 124 -7.00 11.87 5.93
CA LEU A 124 -6.20 12.26 4.76
C LEU A 124 -6.38 13.73 4.36
N ASN A 125 -7.58 14.30 4.52
CA ASN A 125 -7.85 15.70 4.20
C ASN A 125 -7.54 16.67 5.35
N ARG A 126 -7.14 16.17 6.53
CA ARG A 126 -6.83 17.00 7.70
C ARG A 126 -5.43 17.57 7.57
N ILE A 127 -5.27 18.81 8.01
CA ILE A 127 -3.99 19.51 8.08
C ILE A 127 -3.17 18.93 9.24
N VAL A 128 -1.91 18.59 8.97
CA VAL A 128 -0.97 18.04 9.96
C VAL A 128 -0.45 19.15 10.88
N VAL A 129 -0.03 20.26 10.28
CA VAL A 129 0.46 21.45 11.00
C VAL A 129 -0.33 22.66 10.51
N PRO A 130 -1.07 23.37 11.37
CA PRO A 130 -1.97 24.46 10.97
C PRO A 130 -1.32 25.58 10.14
N SER A 131 0.00 25.73 10.20
CA SER A 131 0.76 26.79 9.53
C SER A 131 1.34 26.41 8.16
N SER A 132 1.30 25.13 7.74
CA SER A 132 2.04 24.69 6.53
C SER A 132 1.16 24.28 5.35
N GLU A 133 -0.18 24.32 5.48
CA GLU A 133 -1.13 23.78 4.48
C GLU A 133 -0.94 22.28 4.14
N ILE A 134 -0.02 21.58 4.83
CA ILE A 134 0.29 20.16 4.57
C ILE A 134 -0.82 19.29 5.16
N THR A 135 -1.41 18.45 4.32
CA THR A 135 -2.41 17.46 4.75
C THR A 135 -1.78 16.10 5.02
N TYR A 136 -2.44 15.26 5.82
CA TYR A 136 -2.01 13.87 5.99
C TYR A 136 -2.00 13.08 4.68
N GLY A 137 -2.83 13.46 3.70
CA GLY A 137 -2.80 12.90 2.35
C GLY A 137 -1.49 13.21 1.64
N MET A 138 -0.96 14.43 1.78
CA MET A 138 0.35 14.77 1.20
C MET A 138 1.45 13.93 1.84
N VAL A 139 1.40 13.73 3.16
CA VAL A 139 2.33 12.84 3.87
C VAL A 139 2.19 11.40 3.40
N ALA A 140 0.96 10.88 3.28
CA ALA A 140 0.72 9.52 2.79
C ALA A 140 1.22 9.31 1.36
N ALA A 141 1.06 10.31 0.48
CA ALA A 141 1.58 10.26 -0.88
C ALA A 141 3.11 10.28 -0.92
N ASP A 142 3.74 11.09 -0.07
CA ASP A 142 5.20 11.14 0.07
C ASP A 142 5.76 9.81 0.57
N LEU A 143 5.13 9.22 1.61
CA LEU A 143 5.47 7.88 2.10
C LEU A 143 5.39 6.84 0.97
N LEU A 144 4.29 6.77 0.23
CA LEU A 144 4.15 5.84 -0.90
C LEU A 144 5.23 6.06 -1.96
N LEU A 145 5.55 7.32 -2.28
CA LEU A 145 6.60 7.64 -3.23
C LEU A 145 7.96 7.15 -2.72
N SER A 146 8.35 7.50 -1.50
CA SER A 146 9.58 7.03 -0.85
C SER A 146 9.68 5.50 -0.87
N LEU A 147 8.57 4.78 -0.68
CA LEU A 147 8.56 3.31 -0.71
C LEU A 147 8.98 2.72 -2.03
N LEU A 148 8.60 3.41 -3.10
CA LEU A 148 8.76 2.95 -4.47
C LEU A 148 10.03 3.51 -5.11
N THR A 149 10.52 4.67 -4.66
CA THR A 149 11.72 5.32 -5.24
C THR A 149 13.00 5.13 -4.42
N ASP A 150 12.93 5.06 -3.10
CA ASP A 150 14.10 4.92 -2.22
C ASP A 150 14.46 3.44 -1.95
N SER A 151 13.91 2.51 -2.73
CA SER A 151 14.06 1.06 -2.53
C SER A 151 15.47 0.50 -2.78
N THR A 152 16.50 1.35 -2.83
CA THR A 152 17.91 0.92 -2.95
C THR A 152 18.32 -0.04 -1.83
N GLU A 153 17.76 0.11 -0.62
CA GLU A 153 17.88 -0.89 0.44
C GLU A 153 16.63 -1.78 0.52
N PRO A 154 16.81 -3.12 0.51
CA PRO A 154 15.67 -4.02 0.58
C PRO A 154 15.08 -4.09 2.00
N CYS A 155 13.75 -4.03 2.09
CA CYS A 155 13.02 -4.09 3.35
C CYS A 155 12.76 -5.52 3.80
N VAL A 156 12.61 -5.71 5.12
CA VAL A 156 12.28 -7.01 5.71
C VAL A 156 10.77 -7.17 5.76
N LEU A 157 10.26 -8.21 5.08
CA LEU A 157 8.85 -8.53 4.97
C LEU A 157 8.59 -9.87 5.64
N LYS A 158 7.59 -9.91 6.53
CA LYS A 158 7.07 -11.16 7.07
C LYS A 158 5.90 -11.59 6.23
N ILE A 159 6.05 -12.67 5.49
CA ILE A 159 5.02 -13.17 4.59
C ILE A 159 4.57 -14.57 5.00
N GLN A 160 3.32 -14.88 4.68
CA GLN A 160 2.80 -16.23 4.63
C GLN A 160 2.84 -16.71 3.19
N SER A 161 3.52 -17.82 2.93
CA SER A 161 3.50 -18.51 1.64
C SER A 161 2.56 -19.70 1.67
N LEU A 162 1.86 -19.91 0.56
CA LEU A 162 1.06 -21.10 0.30
C LEU A 162 1.45 -21.64 -1.07
N PHE A 163 1.95 -22.86 -1.09
CA PHE A 163 2.24 -23.63 -2.29
C PHE A 163 1.31 -24.84 -2.34
N VAL A 164 0.50 -24.92 -3.39
CA VAL A 164 -0.26 -26.14 -3.71
C VAL A 164 0.52 -26.88 -4.77
N LEU A 165 1.01 -28.08 -4.44
CA LEU A 165 1.84 -28.89 -5.33
C LEU A 165 1.04 -30.03 -5.95
N ASP A 166 1.38 -30.42 -7.18
CA ASP A 166 0.92 -31.67 -7.77
C ASP A 166 1.73 -32.88 -7.26
N GLU A 167 1.41 -34.06 -7.79
CA GLU A 167 2.08 -35.32 -7.45
C GLU A 167 3.59 -35.34 -7.79
N ASN A 168 4.05 -34.48 -8.71
CA ASN A 168 5.44 -34.34 -9.12
C ASN A 168 6.15 -33.17 -8.42
N SER A 169 5.54 -32.60 -7.37
CA SER A 169 6.03 -31.40 -6.67
C SER A 169 6.07 -30.15 -7.55
N TYR A 170 5.28 -30.08 -8.63
CA TYR A 170 5.10 -28.88 -9.43
C TYR A 170 4.09 -27.93 -8.76
N PRO A 171 4.40 -26.64 -8.60
CA PRO A 171 3.49 -25.70 -7.96
C PRO A 171 2.31 -25.37 -8.88
N LEU A 172 1.12 -25.83 -8.50
CA LEU A 172 -0.15 -25.50 -9.14
C LEU A 172 -0.65 -24.10 -8.74
N GLN A 173 -0.39 -23.70 -7.48
CA GLN A 173 -0.77 -22.40 -6.93
C GLN A 173 0.33 -21.91 -5.99
N GLN A 174 0.58 -20.61 -6.04
CA GLN A 174 1.59 -19.93 -5.24
C GLN A 174 1.03 -18.58 -4.80
N ASP A 175 0.63 -18.51 -3.54
CA ASP A 175 0.11 -17.28 -2.95
C ASP A 175 1.02 -16.79 -1.84
N PHE A 176 1.18 -15.47 -1.80
CA PHE A 176 1.88 -14.79 -0.72
C PHE A 176 0.97 -13.74 -0.10
N SER A 177 0.90 -13.75 1.23
CA SER A 177 0.19 -12.73 2.00
C SER A 177 1.15 -12.05 2.96
N LEU A 178 1.15 -10.72 2.99
CA LEU A 178 1.91 -9.97 3.97
C LEU A 178 1.27 -10.18 5.35
N LEU A 179 2.09 -10.50 6.34
CA LEU A 179 1.68 -10.61 7.74
C LEU A 179 2.21 -9.43 8.55
N ASP A 180 3.42 -8.98 8.24
CA ASP A 180 4.01 -7.83 8.91
C ASP A 180 5.00 -7.08 8.02
N PHE A 181 5.07 -5.77 8.23
CA PHE A 181 5.99 -4.84 7.59
C PHE A 181 6.81 -4.13 8.67
N CYS A 182 8.14 -4.26 8.60
CA CYS A 182 9.07 -3.61 9.51
C CYS A 182 9.79 -2.45 8.79
N PRO A 183 9.22 -1.23 8.77
CA PRO A 183 9.85 -0.07 8.15
C PRO A 183 11.16 0.32 8.86
N ASP A 184 11.26 0.11 10.18
CA ASP A 184 12.41 0.52 11.00
C ASP A 184 13.72 -0.19 10.65
N GLN A 185 13.64 -1.32 9.93
CA GLN A 185 14.82 -2.03 9.45
C GLN A 185 15.26 -1.57 8.04
N CYS A 186 14.45 -0.71 7.40
CA CYS A 186 14.80 0.01 6.19
C CYS A 186 15.45 1.34 6.60
N LYS A 187 16.79 1.34 6.75
CA LYS A 187 17.57 2.46 7.33
C LYS A 187 17.43 3.79 6.58
N ALA A 188 16.83 3.78 5.39
CA ALA A 188 16.63 4.94 4.52
C ALA A 188 15.21 5.53 4.55
N TRP A 189 14.24 4.91 5.23
CA TRP A 189 12.86 5.46 5.25
C TRP A 189 12.78 6.71 6.14
N SER A 190 13.01 7.87 5.53
CA SER A 190 12.74 9.17 6.13
C SER A 190 11.73 9.89 5.23
N PRO A 191 10.50 10.17 5.69
CA PRO A 191 9.59 11.02 4.91
C PRO A 191 10.23 12.39 4.73
N SER A 192 10.69 12.67 3.52
CA SER A 192 11.29 13.95 3.20
C SER A 192 10.15 14.93 2.92
N LEU A 193 9.68 15.62 3.96
CA LEU A 193 8.87 16.82 3.82
C LEU A 193 9.70 17.91 3.12
N ARG A 194 9.87 17.81 1.80
CA ARG A 194 10.47 18.87 0.99
C ARG A 194 9.37 19.86 0.63
N PRO A 195 9.44 21.13 1.07
CA PRO A 195 8.61 22.17 0.51
C PRO A 195 8.98 22.32 -0.97
N HIS A 196 7.98 22.27 -1.84
CA HIS A 196 8.18 22.50 -3.27
C HIS A 196 8.37 24.02 -3.48
N GLU A 197 9.61 24.48 -3.64
CA GLU A 197 9.86 25.82 -4.17
C GLU A 197 9.57 25.80 -5.67
N GLU A 198 8.41 26.32 -6.07
CA GLU A 198 8.19 26.74 -7.46
C GLU A 198 9.05 27.99 -7.73
N VAL A 199 10.20 27.81 -8.37
CA VAL A 199 10.96 28.92 -8.96
C VAL A 199 10.23 29.33 -10.24
N VAL A 200 9.36 30.33 -10.14
CA VAL A 200 8.82 31.07 -11.28
C VAL A 200 9.89 32.03 -11.78
N ASP A 201 10.51 31.69 -12.91
CA ASP A 201 11.37 32.61 -13.67
C ASP A 201 10.53 33.78 -14.23
N ILE A 202 10.71 34.97 -13.66
CA ILE A 202 10.16 36.22 -14.20
C ILE A 202 11.18 36.83 -15.18
N PRO A 203 10.81 37.10 -16.44
CA PRO A 203 11.75 37.66 -17.42
C PRO A 203 12.08 39.12 -17.09
N LYS A 204 13.37 39.42 -16.91
CA LYS A 204 13.89 40.77 -16.74
C LYS A 204 13.62 41.62 -17.99
N LYS A 205 12.70 42.59 -17.91
CA LYS A 205 12.63 43.71 -18.86
C LYS A 205 13.86 44.59 -18.67
N LYS A 206 14.63 44.77 -19.76
CA LYS A 206 15.68 45.78 -19.86
C LYS A 206 15.02 47.15 -20.05
N TYR A 207 15.33 48.08 -19.15
CA TYR A 207 15.26 49.52 -19.41
C TYR A 207 16.69 50.03 -19.59
#